data_AF-A0A0C9USV1-F1
#
_entry.id   AF-A0A0C9USV1-F1
#
_cell.length_a   1.000
_cell.length_b   1.000
_cell.length_c   1.000
_cell.angle_alpha   90.00
_cell.angle_beta   90.00
_cell.angle_gamma   90.00
#
_symmetry.space_group_name_H-M   'P 1'
#
loop_
_entity.id
_entity.type
_entity.pdbx_description
1 polymer ?
#
loop_
_entity_poly.entity_id
_entity_poly.type
_entity_poly.pdbx_seq_one_letter_code
_entity_poly.pdbx_strand_id
1 'polypeptide(L)' 'PRKFFTTGFVTIDSSQLVEEETLPWYKLKKFSLVRIGQVFNSRYKVVGKLGYGAYSTIWLSRDL' A
#
# COMPACT_ATOMS: atom_id res chain seq x y z
N PRO A 1 1.27 -17.62 14.35
CA PRO A 1 1.01 -16.57 13.34
C PRO A 1 -0.19 -15.67 13.75
N ARG A 2 -0.02 -14.34 13.84
CA ARG A 2 -1.15 -13.41 14.09
C ARG A 2 -2.07 -13.40 12.87
N LYS A 3 -3.37 -13.65 13.07
CA LYS A 3 -4.39 -13.53 12.03
C LYS A 3 -4.57 -12.04 11.69
N PHE A 4 -4.45 -11.70 10.42
CA PHE A 4 -4.86 -10.39 9.94
C PHE A 4 -6.37 -10.43 9.75
N PHE A 5 -7.05 -9.39 10.21
CA PHE A 5 -8.44 -9.20 9.83
C PHE A 5 -8.46 -8.90 8.33
N THR A 6 -9.39 -9.51 7.61
CA THR A 6 -9.67 -9.23 6.20
C THR A 6 -10.97 -8.44 6.04
N THR A 7 -11.67 -8.20 7.14
CA THR A 7 -12.98 -7.55 7.22
C THR A 7 -13.00 -6.57 8.39
N GLY A 8 -14.00 -5.68 8.44
CA GLY A 8 -14.09 -4.64 9.48
C GLY A 8 -13.31 -3.37 9.17
N PHE A 9 -12.77 -3.24 7.95
CA PHE A 9 -12.18 -2.01 7.43
C PHE A 9 -13.15 -1.33 6.47
N VAL A 10 -13.07 -0.01 6.37
CA VAL A 10 -13.76 0.75 5.33
C VAL A 10 -13.07 0.45 4.00
N THR A 11 -13.82 -0.09 3.05
CA THR A 11 -13.35 -0.27 1.66
C THR A 11 -13.55 1.04 0.91
N ILE A 12 -12.49 1.55 0.33
CA ILE A 12 -12.54 2.71 -0.55
C ILE A 12 -12.96 2.23 -1.95
N ASP A 13 -13.88 2.96 -2.58
CA ASP A 13 -14.29 2.66 -3.95
C ASP A 13 -13.10 2.82 -4.91
N SER A 14 -12.93 1.90 -5.87
CA SER A 14 -11.79 1.92 -6.78
C SER A 14 -11.74 3.13 -7.71
N SER A 15 -12.84 3.86 -7.87
CA SER A 15 -12.89 5.12 -8.63
C SER A 15 -12.42 6.33 -7.81
N GLN A 16 -12.37 6.21 -6.49
CA GLN A 16 -11.90 7.28 -5.62
C GLN A 16 -10.37 7.32 -5.63
N LEU A 17 -9.82 8.43 -6.14
CA LEU A 17 -8.38 8.68 -6.09
C LEU A 17 -7.92 8.93 -4.65
N VAL A 18 -6.81 8.30 -4.27
CA VAL A 18 -6.22 8.48 -2.93
C VAL A 18 -4.77 8.94 -3.01
N GLU A 19 -4.38 9.84 -2.11
CA GLU A 19 -2.98 10.23 -1.86
C GLU A 19 -2.18 10.66 -3.11
N GLU A 20 -1.33 9.77 -3.65
CA GLU A 20 -0.52 10.04 -4.85
C GLU A 20 -1.40 10.18 -6.10
N GLU A 21 -2.51 9.44 -6.15
CA GLU A 21 -3.40 9.37 -7.30
C GLU A 21 -4.14 10.68 -7.54
N THR A 22 -4.23 11.55 -6.53
CA THR A 22 -4.85 12.88 -6.66
C THR A 22 -3.93 13.89 -7.34
N LEU A 23 -2.65 13.56 -7.55
CA LEU A 23 -1.69 14.46 -8.19
C LEU A 23 -1.89 14.46 -9.71
N PRO A 24 -1.89 15.63 -10.37
CA PRO A 24 -2.15 15.71 -11.81
C PRO A 24 -1.06 15.07 -12.68
N TRP A 25 0.14 14.85 -12.12
CA TRP A 25 1.25 14.14 -12.75
C TRP A 25 1.38 12.67 -12.32
N TYR A 26 0.41 12.14 -11.58
CA TYR A 26 0.39 10.73 -11.22
C TYR A 26 0.40 9.86 -12.48
N LYS A 27 1.28 8.87 -12.49
CA LYS A 27 1.32 7.84 -13.53
C LYS A 27 1.55 6.50 -12.86
N LEU A 28 0.57 5.60 -12.93
CA LEU A 28 0.62 4.27 -12.34
C LEU A 28 1.96 3.53 -12.56
N LYS A 29 2.53 3.63 -13.78
CA LYS A 29 3.80 3.01 -14.15
C LYS A 29 5.05 3.59 -13.45
N LYS A 30 4.92 4.77 -12.83
CA LYS A 30 6.01 5.48 -12.14
C LYS A 30 5.96 5.31 -10.62
N PHE A 31 4.86 4.81 -10.07
CA PHE A 31 4.67 4.64 -8.62
C PHE A 31 4.67 3.15 -8.26
N SER A 32 5.17 2.83 -7.06
CA SER A 32 5.27 1.45 -6.58
C SER A 32 3.90 0.91 -6.18
N LEU A 33 3.35 0.03 -7.00
CA LEU A 33 2.10 -0.69 -6.74
C LEU A 33 2.29 -1.78 -5.68
N VAL A 34 2.34 -1.37 -4.43
CA VAL A 34 2.39 -2.28 -3.28
C VAL A 34 0.98 -2.52 -2.75
N ARG A 35 0.64 -3.79 -2.48
CA ARG A 35 -0.66 -4.17 -1.90
C ARG A 35 -0.50 -4.58 -0.44
N ILE A 36 -1.44 -4.18 0.42
CA ILE A 36 -1.49 -4.69 1.80
C ILE A 36 -1.60 -6.22 1.76
N GLY A 37 -0.74 -6.91 2.52
CA GLY A 37 -0.64 -8.36 2.52
C GLY A 37 0.39 -8.94 1.53
N GLN A 38 0.94 -8.15 0.61
CA GLN A 38 2.04 -8.56 -0.27
C GLN A 38 3.26 -8.98 0.57
N VAL A 39 3.95 -10.04 0.12
CA VAL A 39 5.17 -10.55 0.78
C VAL A 39 6.37 -10.30 -0.14
N PHE A 40 7.34 -9.52 0.36
CA PHE A 40 8.62 -9.29 -0.30
C PHE A 40 9.68 -10.27 0.22
N ASN A 41 10.48 -10.80 -0.69
CA ASN A 41 11.58 -11.74 -0.40
C ASN A 41 11.15 -12.92 0.50
N SER A 42 9.89 -13.37 0.38
CA SER A 42 9.30 -14.43 1.21
C SER A 42 9.38 -14.21 2.73
N ARG A 43 9.64 -12.96 3.16
CA ARG A 43 9.96 -12.64 4.56
C ARG A 43 9.25 -11.39 5.07
N TYR A 44 9.08 -10.36 4.24
CA TYR A 44 8.52 -9.09 4.70
C TYR A 44 7.11 -8.92 4.18
N LYS A 45 6.12 -9.07 5.07
CA LYS A 45 4.70 -8.87 4.74
C LYS A 45 4.30 -7.44 4.99
N VAL A 46 3.78 -6.77 3.96
CA VAL A 46 3.24 -5.41 4.03
C VAL A 46 1.98 -5.41 4.88
N VAL A 47 1.90 -4.49 5.85
CA VAL A 47 0.75 -4.36 6.76
C VAL A 47 0.02 -3.04 6.64
N GLY A 48 0.66 -2.02 6.05
CA GLY A 48 0.03 -0.71 5.82
C GLY A 48 0.98 0.26 5.15
N LYS A 49 0.42 1.34 4.61
CA LYS A 49 1.18 2.47 4.07
C LYS A 49 1.43 3.49 5.18
N LEU A 50 2.64 4.05 5.21
CA LEU A 50 3.02 5.09 6.17
C LEU A 50 3.07 6.49 5.53
N GLY A 51 3.33 6.57 4.23
CA GLY A 51 3.34 7.84 3.52
C GLY A 51 3.96 7.74 2.13
N TYR A 52 4.06 8.89 1.47
CA TYR A 52 4.63 9.03 0.15
C TYR A 52 5.33 10.39 -0.02
N GLY A 53 6.25 10.45 -0.98
CA GLY A 53 6.92 11.66 -1.41
C GLY A 53 6.95 11.75 -2.93
N ALA A 54 7.68 12.73 -3.46
CA ALA A 54 7.76 12.99 -4.90
C ALA A 54 8.20 11.76 -5.72
N TYR A 55 9.02 10.88 -5.14
CA TYR A 55 9.64 9.74 -5.82
C TYR A 55 9.65 8.44 -5.01
N SER A 56 8.97 8.40 -3.87
CA SER A 56 9.04 7.25 -2.96
C SER A 56 7.73 7.01 -2.24
N THR A 57 7.51 5.76 -1.86
CA THR A 57 6.40 5.35 -0.99
C THR A 57 6.97 4.55 0.17
N ILE A 58 6.45 4.78 1.38
CA ILE A 58 6.94 4.18 2.61
C ILE A 58 5.87 3.22 3.11
N TRP A 59 6.26 1.97 3.33
CA TRP A 59 5.37 0.89 3.73
C TRP A 59 5.85 0.26 5.04
N LEU A 60 4.92 0.09 5.98
CA LEU A 60 5.16 -0.70 7.17
C LEU A 60 5.08 -2.18 6.80
N SER A 61 6.13 -2.92 7.13
CA SER A 61 6.18 -4.37 6.94
C SER A 61 6.48 -5.07 8.26
N ARG A 62 6.01 -6.32 8.36
CA ARG A 62 6.35 -7.24 9.44
C ARG A 62 7.24 -8.36 8.88
N ASP A 63 8.26 -8.73 9.63
CA ASP A 63 9.07 -9.94 9.40
C ASP A 63 8.26 -11.20 9.72
N LEU A 64 8.30 -12.20 8.83
CA LEU A 64 7.51 -13.44 8.89
C LEU A 64 8.21 -14.56 9.65
#